data_AF-A0A8J8NF64-F1
#
_entry.id   AF-A0A8J8NF64-F1
#
_cell.length_a   1.000
_cell.length_b   1.000
_cell.length_c   1.000
_cell.angle_alpha   90.00
_cell.angle_beta   90.00
_cell.angle_gamma   90.00
#
_symmetry.space_group_name_H-M   'P 1'
#
loop_
_entity.id
_entity.type
_entity.pdbx_description
1 polymer ?
#
loop_
_entity_poly.entity_id
_entity_poly.type
_entity_poly.pdbx_seq_one_letter_code
_entity_poly.pdbx_strand_id
1 'polypeptide(L)'
;MKELFIEYLISSQITMKIKTKFQIINGPLDLSEMMGQVPMFLLKSANFLESLTYLIAMDAATRPVYEKTEKIGDHVFFVIQNTELFGIVQMIATILLTRNQPFKPSQLTQNYVQKVLPQTIISLAITSIKIINNIFRMDYRFGQQILSDFETQEQLYHLFNYILHYTVETSDKQEDSKELLHETIMMIGYFCLNNEKNQALLCRGENTIIQRLCGLPIAYFHDKKLKDILYPTLIQVSYKNERSLAIMDNEISIEMIVSFIQANTKEELSRIIEEENDYQSMSSLSGAAALERRSHRSPSMSSTNSSQCSMQIDMINGNSPFVQLVMRFPKKLWKDAIQFYQSVLY
;
A
#
# COMPACT_ATOMS: atom_id res chain seq x y z
N MET A 1 9.00 -2.54 -26.16
CA MET A 1 7.69 -2.94 -26.75
C MET A 1 6.60 -3.13 -25.72
N LYS A 2 6.78 -3.97 -24.67
CA LYS A 2 5.77 -4.15 -23.61
C LYS A 2 5.40 -2.84 -22.89
N GLU A 3 6.40 -2.09 -22.43
CA GLU A 3 6.19 -0.80 -21.73
C GLU A 3 5.45 0.21 -22.61
N LEU A 4 5.90 0.41 -23.85
CA LEU A 4 5.24 1.29 -24.84
C LEU A 4 3.77 0.92 -25.10
N PHE A 5 3.42 -0.37 -25.08
CA PHE A 5 2.03 -0.79 -25.26
C PHE A 5 1.18 -0.47 -24.02
N ILE A 6 1.73 -0.64 -22.82
CA ILE A 6 1.04 -0.29 -21.57
C ILE A 6 0.85 1.22 -21.46
N GLU A 7 1.87 2.01 -21.78
CA GLU A 7 1.78 3.48 -21.89
C GLU A 7 0.68 3.89 -22.87
N TYR A 8 0.65 3.27 -24.07
CA TYR A 8 -0.41 3.50 -25.05
C TYR A 8 -1.82 3.19 -24.49
N LEU A 9 -1.99 2.08 -23.77
CA LEU A 9 -3.28 1.73 -23.17
C LEU A 9 -3.72 2.74 -22.11
N ILE A 10 -2.79 3.20 -21.27
CA ILE A 10 -3.10 4.24 -20.28
C ILE A 10 -3.49 5.54 -20.97
N SER A 11 -2.68 5.99 -21.93
CA SER A 11 -2.91 7.23 -22.68
C SER A 11 -4.07 7.16 -23.69
N SER A 12 -4.66 5.99 -23.89
CA SER A 12 -5.88 5.85 -24.68
C SER A 12 -7.08 6.41 -23.93
N GLN A 13 -8.18 6.63 -24.64
CA GLN A 13 -9.44 7.09 -24.03
C GLN A 13 -10.13 6.03 -23.15
N ILE A 14 -9.56 4.82 -23.02
CA ILE A 14 -10.16 3.74 -22.23
C ILE A 14 -10.16 4.12 -20.74
N THR A 15 -9.06 4.64 -20.21
CA THR A 15 -8.93 5.05 -18.80
C THR A 15 -9.93 6.14 -18.43
N MET A 16 -10.09 7.15 -19.29
CA MET A 16 -11.08 8.21 -19.13
C MET A 16 -12.52 7.68 -19.19
N LYS A 17 -12.83 6.78 -20.13
CA LYS A 17 -14.15 6.16 -20.21
C LYS A 17 -14.47 5.33 -18.96
N ILE A 18 -13.48 4.60 -18.41
CA ILE A 18 -13.65 3.85 -17.16
C ILE A 18 -13.94 4.81 -16.00
N LYS A 19 -13.17 5.90 -15.84
CA LYS A 19 -13.45 6.96 -14.86
C LYS A 19 -14.90 7.44 -14.95
N THR A 20 -15.35 7.81 -16.16
CA THR A 20 -16.74 8.27 -16.35
C THR A 20 -17.77 7.22 -15.92
N LYS A 21 -17.51 5.92 -16.14
CA LYS A 21 -18.41 4.86 -15.67
C LYS A 21 -18.40 4.69 -14.16
N PHE A 22 -17.26 4.89 -13.50
CA PHE A 22 -17.17 4.88 -12.04
C PHE A 22 -17.96 6.05 -11.43
N GLN A 23 -17.91 7.24 -12.02
CA GLN A 23 -18.63 8.43 -11.55
C GLN A 23 -20.16 8.36 -11.67
N ILE A 24 -20.68 7.51 -12.56
CA ILE A 24 -22.13 7.33 -12.71
C ILE A 24 -22.74 6.63 -11.48
N ILE A 25 -21.91 5.92 -10.70
CA ILE A 25 -22.34 5.29 -9.45
C ILE A 25 -22.64 6.37 -8.43
N ASN A 26 -23.92 6.57 -8.14
CA ASN A 26 -24.39 7.52 -7.14
C ASN A 26 -25.40 6.81 -6.22
N GLY A 27 -25.26 7.01 -4.92
CA GLY A 27 -26.23 6.56 -3.92
C GLY A 27 -26.11 5.09 -3.49
N PRO A 28 -26.94 4.65 -2.52
CA PRO A 28 -26.84 3.31 -1.95
C PRO A 28 -27.18 2.28 -3.02
N LEU A 29 -26.13 1.72 -3.63
CA LEU A 29 -26.25 0.63 -4.57
C LEU A 29 -26.89 -0.55 -3.85
N ASP A 30 -28.07 -0.96 -4.27
CA ASP A 30 -28.57 -2.28 -3.97
C ASP A 30 -27.80 -3.30 -4.81
N LEU A 31 -26.67 -3.74 -4.26
CA LEU A 31 -25.83 -4.80 -4.81
C LEU A 31 -26.54 -6.16 -4.88
N SER A 32 -27.74 -6.29 -4.31
CA SER A 32 -28.57 -7.49 -4.40
C SER A 32 -29.62 -7.43 -5.51
N GLU A 33 -30.14 -6.24 -5.85
CA GLU A 33 -31.19 -6.10 -6.88
C GLU A 33 -30.66 -6.03 -8.32
N MET A 34 -29.41 -5.57 -8.56
CA MET A 34 -28.85 -5.42 -9.91
C MET A 34 -28.11 -6.65 -10.47
N MET A 35 -28.58 -7.88 -10.17
CA MET A 35 -28.10 -9.16 -10.75
C MET A 35 -26.56 -9.33 -10.78
N GLY A 36 -25.82 -8.73 -9.84
CA GLY A 36 -24.36 -8.82 -9.76
C GLY A 36 -23.56 -8.20 -10.92
N GLN A 37 -24.19 -7.71 -12.00
CA GLN A 37 -23.49 -7.28 -13.22
C GLN A 37 -22.71 -5.98 -13.00
N VAL A 38 -23.29 -5.01 -12.28
CA VAL A 38 -22.63 -3.73 -11.99
C VAL A 38 -21.39 -3.93 -11.12
N PRO A 39 -21.45 -4.49 -9.91
CA PRO A 39 -20.25 -4.73 -9.11
C PRO A 39 -19.22 -5.62 -9.82
N MET A 40 -19.64 -6.59 -10.65
CA MET A 40 -18.71 -7.36 -11.48
C MET A 40 -18.03 -6.51 -12.56
N PHE A 41 -18.76 -5.64 -13.26
CA PHE A 41 -18.18 -4.71 -14.23
C PHE A 41 -17.13 -3.83 -13.56
N LEU A 42 -17.45 -3.25 -12.39
CA LEU A 42 -16.51 -2.42 -11.63
C LEU A 42 -15.26 -3.19 -11.23
N LEU A 43 -15.44 -4.41 -10.71
CA LEU A 43 -14.31 -5.27 -10.36
C LEU A 43 -13.45 -5.59 -11.59
N LYS A 44 -14.03 -5.89 -12.75
CA LYS A 44 -13.27 -6.16 -13.98
C LYS A 44 -12.55 -4.92 -14.51
N SER A 45 -13.19 -3.74 -14.47
CA SER A 45 -12.57 -2.48 -14.84
C SER A 45 -11.43 -2.09 -13.88
N ALA A 46 -11.63 -2.25 -12.58
CA ALA A 46 -10.59 -2.00 -11.58
C ALA A 46 -9.41 -2.98 -11.76
N ASN A 47 -9.67 -4.27 -11.98
CA ASN A 47 -8.59 -5.24 -12.23
C ASN A 47 -7.78 -4.90 -13.48
N PHE A 48 -8.43 -4.41 -14.54
CA PHE A 48 -7.74 -3.92 -15.72
C PHE A 48 -6.79 -2.76 -15.38
N LEU A 49 -7.25 -1.75 -14.64
CA LEU A 49 -6.43 -0.62 -14.21
C LEU A 49 -5.31 -1.05 -13.24
N GLU A 50 -5.59 -1.97 -12.33
CA GLU A 50 -4.61 -2.55 -11.42
C GLU A 50 -3.51 -3.24 -12.21
N SER A 51 -3.84 -4.05 -13.21
CA SER A 51 -2.86 -4.71 -14.07
C SER A 51 -1.99 -3.71 -14.83
N LEU A 52 -2.56 -2.61 -15.34
CA LEU A 52 -1.78 -1.57 -16.01
C LEU A 52 -0.82 -0.89 -15.04
N THR A 53 -1.31 -0.46 -13.87
CA THR A 53 -0.48 0.24 -12.87
C THR A 53 0.58 -0.67 -12.26
N TYR A 54 0.28 -1.94 -12.04
CA TYR A 54 1.24 -2.93 -11.56
C TYR A 54 2.38 -3.14 -12.56
N LEU A 55 2.06 -3.29 -13.86
CA LEU A 55 3.06 -3.48 -14.90
C LEU A 55 4.02 -2.29 -15.02
N ILE A 56 3.51 -1.08 -14.83
CA ILE A 56 4.32 0.14 -14.83
C ILE A 56 5.17 0.25 -13.56
N ALA A 57 4.64 -0.16 -12.41
CA ALA A 57 5.35 -0.14 -11.13
C ALA A 57 6.26 -1.37 -10.91
N MET A 58 6.56 -2.20 -11.91
CA MET A 58 7.35 -3.42 -11.73
C MET A 58 8.77 -3.16 -11.22
N ASP A 59 9.36 -2.01 -11.56
CA ASP A 59 10.69 -1.62 -11.06
C ASP A 59 10.70 -1.32 -9.55
N ALA A 60 9.53 -1.06 -8.94
CA ALA A 60 9.41 -0.85 -7.51
C ALA A 60 9.73 -2.11 -6.67
N ALA A 61 9.84 -3.29 -7.30
CA ALA A 61 10.31 -4.49 -6.61
C ALA A 61 11.76 -4.36 -6.10
N THR A 62 12.57 -3.50 -6.73
CA THR A 62 13.98 -3.27 -6.36
C THR A 62 14.28 -1.80 -6.07
N ARG A 63 13.34 -0.90 -6.36
CA ARG A 63 13.46 0.54 -6.09
C ARG A 63 12.59 0.95 -4.89
N PRO A 64 13.16 1.60 -3.86
CA PRO A 64 12.38 2.12 -2.73
C PRO A 64 11.29 3.11 -3.17
N VAL A 65 10.19 3.17 -2.41
CA VAL A 65 9.03 4.03 -2.70
C VAL A 65 9.36 5.53 -2.74
N TYR A 66 10.43 5.94 -2.05
CA TYR A 66 10.87 7.33 -1.96
C TYR A 66 11.76 7.78 -3.12
N GLU A 67 12.00 6.92 -4.11
CA GLU A 67 12.68 7.22 -5.36
C GLU A 67 11.65 7.23 -6.50
N LYS A 68 11.72 8.21 -7.40
CA LYS A 68 10.82 8.29 -8.56
C LYS A 68 11.22 7.24 -9.61
N THR A 69 10.26 6.62 -10.27
CA THR A 69 10.55 5.77 -11.43
C THR A 69 11.09 6.58 -12.61
N GLU A 70 12.13 6.06 -13.26
CA GLU A 70 12.71 6.64 -14.47
C GLU A 70 12.21 5.93 -15.74
N LYS A 71 11.41 4.87 -15.60
CA LYS A 71 10.99 4.00 -16.71
C LYS A 71 9.74 4.47 -17.44
N ILE A 72 9.10 5.54 -16.98
CA ILE A 72 7.76 5.93 -17.40
C ILE A 72 7.78 7.39 -17.83
N GLY A 73 7.13 7.70 -18.95
CA GLY A 73 7.06 9.07 -19.44
C GLY A 73 6.10 9.96 -18.64
N ASP A 74 6.34 11.27 -18.65
CA ASP A 74 5.46 12.28 -18.00
C ASP A 74 4.01 12.25 -18.49
N HIS A 75 3.78 11.75 -19.71
CA HIS A 75 2.44 11.57 -20.26
C HIS A 75 1.57 10.57 -19.46
N VAL A 76 2.17 9.56 -18.83
CA VAL A 76 1.46 8.62 -17.94
C VAL A 76 0.96 9.34 -16.71
N PHE A 77 1.84 10.12 -16.07
CA PHE A 77 1.49 10.96 -14.92
C PHE A 77 0.39 11.97 -15.28
N PHE A 78 0.50 12.62 -16.45
CA PHE A 78 -0.53 13.53 -16.94
C PHE A 78 -1.90 12.84 -17.05
N VAL A 79 -1.97 11.63 -17.61
CA VAL A 79 -3.23 10.90 -17.72
C VAL A 79 -3.78 10.51 -16.36
N ILE A 80 -2.95 10.00 -15.45
CA ILE A 80 -3.38 9.62 -14.09
C ILE A 80 -3.95 10.84 -13.35
N GLN A 81 -3.32 12.01 -13.50
CA GLN A 81 -3.79 13.25 -12.89
C GLN A 81 -5.11 13.74 -13.50
N ASN A 82 -5.22 13.83 -14.83
CA ASN A 82 -6.46 14.28 -15.51
C ASN A 82 -7.63 13.30 -15.30
N THR A 83 -7.33 12.03 -15.07
CA THR A 83 -8.34 11.03 -14.74
C THR A 83 -8.64 10.95 -13.24
N GLU A 84 -8.04 11.79 -12.40
CA GLU A 84 -8.21 11.79 -10.93
C GLU A 84 -8.00 10.39 -10.32
N LEU A 85 -6.84 9.78 -10.57
CA LEU A 85 -6.55 8.38 -10.22
C LEU A 85 -7.61 7.43 -10.77
N PHE A 86 -8.01 7.66 -12.03
CA PHE A 86 -9.06 6.90 -12.71
C PHE A 86 -10.43 6.91 -12.01
N GLY A 87 -10.69 7.86 -11.09
CA GLY A 87 -11.91 7.92 -10.29
C GLY A 87 -12.02 6.85 -9.21
N ILE A 88 -10.92 6.16 -8.88
CA ILE A 88 -10.91 5.02 -7.94
C ILE A 88 -11.31 5.43 -6.52
N VAL A 89 -10.77 6.55 -6.02
CA VAL A 89 -11.03 7.01 -4.64
C VAL A 89 -12.51 7.33 -4.45
N GLN A 90 -13.09 8.10 -5.37
CA GLN A 90 -14.51 8.43 -5.34
C GLN A 90 -15.37 7.16 -5.40
N MET A 91 -15.07 6.24 -6.33
CA MET A 91 -15.83 4.99 -6.47
C MET A 91 -15.84 4.16 -5.18
N ILE A 92 -14.66 3.89 -4.61
CA ILE A 92 -14.58 3.04 -3.41
C ILE A 92 -15.19 3.76 -2.19
N ALA A 93 -15.01 5.08 -2.07
CA ALA A 93 -15.65 5.87 -1.03
C ALA A 93 -17.18 5.80 -1.15
N THR A 94 -17.74 5.98 -2.35
CA THR A 94 -19.18 5.84 -2.58
C THR A 94 -19.66 4.43 -2.19
N ILE A 95 -19.00 3.37 -2.65
CA ILE A 95 -19.45 1.99 -2.40
C ILE A 95 -19.38 1.62 -0.91
N LEU A 96 -18.29 1.95 -0.21
CA LEU A 96 -18.06 1.53 1.18
C LEU A 96 -18.73 2.47 2.20
N LEU A 97 -18.81 3.77 1.91
CA LEU A 97 -19.33 4.76 2.84
C LEU A 97 -20.80 5.11 2.59
N THR A 98 -21.39 4.80 1.42
CA THR A 98 -22.82 5.09 1.18
C THR A 98 -23.75 4.02 1.77
N ARG A 99 -23.25 2.81 2.03
CA ARG A 99 -23.99 1.76 2.75
C ARG A 99 -24.01 1.93 4.26
N ASN A 100 -23.14 2.79 4.79
CA ASN A 100 -22.97 2.99 6.22
C ASN A 100 -23.18 4.48 6.47
N GLN A 101 -24.25 4.84 7.18
CA GLN A 101 -24.51 6.21 7.67
C GLN A 101 -23.22 6.94 8.05
N PRO A 102 -23.14 8.29 7.89
CA PRO A 102 -21.93 9.06 8.15
C PRO A 102 -21.21 8.53 9.37
N PHE A 103 -19.97 8.06 9.19
CA PHE A 103 -19.19 7.41 10.23
C PHE A 103 -19.15 8.31 11.46
N LYS A 104 -19.92 7.96 12.49
CA LYS A 104 -19.89 8.63 13.80
C LYS A 104 -19.03 7.78 14.72
N PRO A 105 -17.88 8.29 15.19
CA PRO A 105 -17.03 7.59 16.16
C PRO A 105 -17.80 7.12 17.41
N SER A 106 -18.86 7.85 17.77
CA SER A 106 -19.73 7.61 18.92
C SER A 106 -20.79 6.51 18.74
N GLN A 107 -20.92 5.87 17.56
CA GLN A 107 -21.90 4.81 17.31
C GLN A 107 -21.35 3.38 17.46
N LEU A 108 -20.13 3.21 17.95
CA LEU A 108 -19.47 1.90 18.16
C LEU A 108 -20.18 0.99 19.18
N THR A 109 -21.24 1.45 19.86
CA THR A 109 -21.92 0.77 20.96
C THR A 109 -23.34 0.26 20.66
N GLN A 110 -23.85 0.40 19.44
CA GLN A 110 -25.15 -0.20 19.10
C GLN A 110 -24.96 -1.43 18.19
N ASN A 111 -25.55 -2.54 18.61
CA ASN A 111 -25.58 -3.86 17.98
C ASN A 111 -26.07 -3.84 16.51
N TYR A 112 -25.25 -3.33 15.60
CA TYR A 112 -25.40 -3.62 14.18
C TYR A 112 -24.70 -4.94 13.94
N VAL A 113 -25.48 -5.96 13.58
CA VAL A 113 -24.96 -7.19 12.99
C VAL A 113 -24.12 -6.76 11.78
N GLN A 114 -22.81 -6.64 11.94
CA GLN A 114 -21.91 -6.21 10.87
C GLN A 114 -21.98 -7.27 9.77
N LYS A 115 -22.72 -6.93 8.71
CA LYS A 115 -22.90 -7.79 7.56
C LYS A 115 -21.58 -7.85 6.81
N VAL A 116 -21.00 -9.05 6.74
CA VAL A 116 -19.81 -9.33 5.92
C VAL A 116 -20.07 -8.81 4.51
N LEU A 117 -19.13 -8.03 3.97
CA LEU A 117 -19.24 -7.46 2.64
C LEU A 117 -19.31 -8.59 1.60
N PRO A 118 -20.13 -8.44 0.55
CA PRO A 118 -20.10 -9.37 -0.57
C PRO A 118 -18.69 -9.50 -1.15
N GLN A 119 -18.32 -10.71 -1.56
CA GLN A 119 -16.97 -11.01 -2.05
C GLN A 119 -16.49 -10.07 -3.17
N THR A 120 -17.39 -9.72 -4.10
CA THR A 120 -17.08 -8.78 -5.19
C THR A 120 -16.68 -7.39 -4.68
N ILE A 121 -17.23 -6.95 -3.55
CA ILE A 121 -16.94 -5.63 -2.97
C ILE A 121 -15.62 -5.62 -2.22
N ILE A 122 -15.31 -6.67 -1.46
CA ILE A 122 -14.00 -6.76 -0.82
C ILE A 122 -12.88 -6.84 -1.86
N SER A 123 -13.06 -7.66 -2.91
CA SER A 123 -12.08 -7.75 -3.99
C SER A 123 -11.94 -6.42 -4.75
N LEU A 124 -13.04 -5.68 -4.94
CA LEU A 124 -13.01 -4.34 -5.54
C LEU A 124 -12.26 -3.36 -4.65
N ALA A 125 -12.45 -3.42 -3.33
CA ALA A 125 -11.75 -2.58 -2.37
C ALA A 125 -10.23 -2.87 -2.40
N ILE A 126 -9.83 -4.13 -2.32
CA ILE A 126 -8.43 -4.56 -2.41
C ILE A 126 -7.80 -4.04 -3.70
N THR A 127 -8.44 -4.29 -4.83
CA THR A 127 -7.95 -3.88 -6.16
C THR A 127 -7.79 -2.36 -6.25
N SER A 128 -8.73 -1.61 -5.69
CA SER A 128 -8.70 -0.14 -5.65
C SER A 128 -7.54 0.39 -4.82
N ILE A 129 -7.30 -0.17 -3.62
CA ILE A 129 -6.17 0.23 -2.78
C ILE A 129 -4.83 -0.15 -3.43
N LYS A 130 -4.75 -1.31 -4.11
CA LYS A 130 -3.57 -1.72 -4.89
C LYS A 130 -3.23 -0.75 -6.01
N ILE A 131 -4.22 -0.27 -6.77
CA ILE A 131 -4.00 0.76 -7.80
C ILE A 131 -3.33 1.99 -7.19
N ILE A 132 -3.83 2.45 -6.04
CA ILE A 132 -3.28 3.63 -5.36
C ILE A 132 -1.85 3.35 -4.86
N ASN A 133 -1.61 2.17 -4.27
CA ASN A 133 -0.27 1.77 -3.83
C ASN A 133 0.73 1.66 -4.99
N ASN A 134 0.30 1.15 -6.15
CA ASN A 134 1.12 1.11 -7.35
C ASN A 134 1.50 2.53 -7.81
N ILE A 135 0.57 3.49 -7.74
CA ILE A 135 0.85 4.89 -8.08
C ILE A 135 1.83 5.53 -7.09
N PHE A 136 1.67 5.28 -5.78
CA PHE A 136 2.67 5.72 -4.79
C PHE A 136 4.06 5.13 -5.05
N ARG A 137 4.14 3.89 -5.53
CA ARG A 137 5.41 3.22 -5.90
C ARG A 137 6.04 3.78 -7.17
N MET A 138 5.28 4.44 -8.04
CA MET A 138 5.83 5.18 -9.18
C MET A 138 6.48 6.48 -8.72
N ASP A 139 5.73 7.29 -7.98
CA ASP A 139 6.18 8.55 -7.38
C ASP A 139 5.27 8.91 -6.22
N TYR A 140 5.76 8.75 -4.99
CA TYR A 140 4.92 8.96 -3.82
C TYR A 140 4.50 10.43 -3.66
N ARG A 141 5.31 11.39 -4.11
CA ARG A 141 5.02 12.82 -4.01
C ARG A 141 3.89 13.19 -4.97
N PHE A 142 3.94 12.66 -6.19
CA PHE A 142 2.86 12.79 -7.15
C PHE A 142 1.55 12.21 -6.62
N GLY A 143 1.60 10.99 -6.03
CA GLY A 143 0.43 10.38 -5.39
C GLY A 143 -0.15 11.25 -4.27
N GLN A 144 0.70 11.78 -3.38
CA GLN A 144 0.28 12.70 -2.32
C GLN A 144 -0.33 14.00 -2.89
N GLN A 145 0.21 14.52 -3.99
CA GLN A 145 -0.28 15.74 -4.63
C GLN A 145 -1.67 15.54 -5.23
N ILE A 146 -1.93 14.43 -5.93
CA ILE A 146 -3.27 14.17 -6.48
C ILE A 146 -4.30 13.99 -5.36
N LEU A 147 -3.90 13.38 -4.25
CA LEU A 147 -4.76 13.16 -3.08
C LEU A 147 -4.83 14.36 -2.12
N SER A 148 -4.32 15.53 -2.52
CA SER A 148 -4.18 16.69 -1.63
C SER A 148 -5.42 17.59 -1.54
N ASP A 149 -6.37 17.41 -2.46
CA ASP A 149 -7.63 18.15 -2.49
C ASP A 149 -8.47 17.87 -1.23
N PHE A 150 -9.17 18.90 -0.74
CA PHE A 150 -9.92 18.82 0.52
C PHE A 150 -10.98 17.73 0.49
N GLU A 151 -11.78 17.63 -0.58
CA GLU A 151 -12.85 16.62 -0.67
C GLU A 151 -12.25 15.22 -0.68
N THR A 152 -11.16 15.03 -1.43
CA THR A 152 -10.44 13.76 -1.49
C THR A 152 -9.84 13.38 -0.12
N GLN A 153 -9.29 14.33 0.62
CA GLN A 153 -8.75 14.08 1.96
C GLN A 153 -9.84 13.69 2.96
N GLU A 154 -11.02 14.31 2.91
CA GLU A 154 -12.16 13.92 3.76
C GLU A 154 -12.68 12.51 3.40
N GLN A 155 -12.79 12.20 2.10
CA GLN A 155 -13.13 10.85 1.64
C GLN A 155 -12.12 9.80 2.14
N LEU A 156 -10.82 10.08 2.03
CA LEU A 156 -9.76 9.20 2.51
C LEU A 156 -9.79 9.01 4.03
N TYR A 157 -10.03 10.08 4.80
CA TYR A 157 -10.13 10.00 6.25
C TYR A 157 -11.23 9.01 6.67
N HIS A 158 -12.41 9.12 6.08
CA HIS A 158 -13.53 8.20 6.35
C HIS A 158 -13.25 6.79 5.83
N LEU A 159 -12.64 6.66 4.65
CA LEU A 159 -12.28 5.38 4.04
C LEU A 159 -11.28 4.60 4.92
N PHE A 160 -10.22 5.25 5.40
CA PHE A 160 -9.24 4.63 6.29
C PHE A 160 -9.89 4.16 7.59
N ASN A 161 -10.68 5.02 8.24
CA ASN A 161 -11.40 4.65 9.47
C ASN A 161 -12.31 3.45 9.26
N TYR A 162 -13.10 3.46 8.17
CA TYR A 162 -14.00 2.37 7.84
C TYR A 162 -13.26 1.06 7.59
N ILE A 163 -12.24 1.07 6.71
CA ILE A 163 -11.52 -0.16 6.33
C ILE A 163 -10.75 -0.74 7.52
N LEU A 164 -10.04 0.09 8.30
CA LEU A 164 -9.32 -0.37 9.48
C LEU A 164 -10.27 -1.03 10.49
N HIS A 165 -11.43 -0.43 10.73
CA HIS A 165 -12.43 -1.01 11.63
C HIS A 165 -13.02 -2.32 11.07
N TYR A 166 -13.49 -2.30 9.81
CA TYR A 166 -14.13 -3.44 9.16
C TYR A 166 -13.21 -4.66 9.12
N THR A 167 -11.95 -4.47 8.73
CA THR A 167 -11.01 -5.57 8.52
C THR A 167 -10.58 -6.24 9.82
N VAL A 168 -10.48 -5.50 10.92
CA VAL A 168 -10.23 -6.09 12.26
C VAL A 168 -11.41 -6.96 12.69
N GLU A 169 -12.63 -6.45 12.60
CA GLU A 169 -13.87 -7.15 13.02
C GLU A 169 -14.23 -8.38 12.16
N THR A 170 -13.74 -8.43 10.92
CA THR A 170 -14.05 -9.51 9.96
C THR A 170 -12.86 -10.41 9.64
N SER A 171 -11.71 -10.20 10.28
CA SER A 171 -10.46 -10.94 10.03
C SER A 171 -10.58 -12.46 10.18
N ASP A 172 -11.47 -12.94 11.05
CA ASP A 172 -11.74 -14.38 11.25
C ASP A 172 -12.87 -14.93 10.36
N LYS A 173 -13.67 -14.05 9.74
CA LYS A 173 -14.87 -14.42 8.96
C LYS A 173 -14.64 -14.36 7.46
N GLN A 174 -13.66 -13.58 7.01
CA GLN A 174 -13.37 -13.35 5.60
C GLN A 174 -11.86 -13.23 5.41
N GLU A 175 -11.27 -14.21 4.71
CA GLU A 175 -9.81 -14.33 4.53
C GLU A 175 -9.20 -13.08 3.89
N ASP A 176 -9.86 -12.55 2.86
CA ASP A 176 -9.47 -11.34 2.12
C ASP A 176 -9.42 -10.06 2.98
N SER A 177 -10.06 -10.04 4.16
CA SER A 177 -9.99 -8.89 5.08
C SER A 177 -8.56 -8.58 5.52
N LYS A 178 -7.72 -9.61 5.65
CA LYS A 178 -6.29 -9.42 6.00
C LYS A 178 -5.51 -8.76 4.86
N GLU A 179 -5.78 -9.16 3.62
CA GLU A 179 -5.15 -8.54 2.44
C GLU A 179 -5.55 -7.07 2.31
N LEU A 180 -6.85 -6.77 2.47
CA LEU A 180 -7.35 -5.39 2.44
C LEU A 180 -6.70 -4.54 3.54
N LEU A 181 -6.56 -5.09 4.75
CA LEU A 181 -5.89 -4.42 5.87
C LEU A 181 -4.43 -4.10 5.54
N HIS A 182 -3.68 -5.07 5.00
CA HIS A 182 -2.27 -4.88 4.66
C HIS A 182 -2.05 -3.82 3.58
N GLU A 183 -2.84 -3.86 2.51
CA GLU A 183 -2.79 -2.85 1.46
C GLU A 183 -3.14 -1.45 2.00
N THR A 184 -4.10 -1.37 2.92
CA THR A 184 -4.51 -0.10 3.55
C THR A 184 -3.44 0.45 4.47
N ILE A 185 -2.79 -0.40 5.29
CA ILE A 185 -1.66 0.00 6.15
C ILE A 185 -0.52 0.56 5.30
N MET A 186 -0.19 -0.08 4.16
CA MET A 186 0.83 0.43 3.24
C MET A 186 0.44 1.78 2.64
N MET A 187 -0.81 1.91 2.18
CA MET A 187 -1.34 3.15 1.58
C MET A 187 -1.26 4.32 2.56
N ILE A 188 -1.66 4.12 3.83
CA ILE A 188 -1.55 5.14 4.87
C ILE A 188 -0.10 5.59 5.05
N GLY A 189 0.83 4.64 5.09
CA GLY A 189 2.26 4.94 5.23
C GLY A 189 2.81 5.76 4.06
N TYR A 190 2.48 5.39 2.82
CA TYR A 190 2.89 6.16 1.63
C TYR A 190 2.25 7.55 1.58
N PHE A 191 0.98 7.66 1.99
CA PHE A 191 0.26 8.93 2.07
C PHE A 191 0.90 9.91 3.07
N CYS A 192 1.49 9.42 4.17
CA CYS A 192 2.12 10.26 5.20
C CYS A 192 3.63 10.46 5.06
N LEU A 193 4.31 9.66 4.23
CA LEU A 193 5.77 9.69 4.08
C LEU A 193 6.29 11.12 3.82
N ASN A 194 7.03 11.67 4.78
CA ASN A 194 7.59 13.03 4.75
C ASN A 194 6.54 14.12 4.43
N ASN A 195 5.31 13.99 4.93
CA ASN A 195 4.23 14.92 4.66
C ASN A 195 3.41 15.24 5.93
N GLU A 196 3.77 16.33 6.60
CA GLU A 196 3.17 16.74 7.87
C GLU A 196 1.67 17.05 7.77
N LYS A 197 1.21 17.65 6.66
CA LYS A 197 -0.21 17.92 6.42
C LYS A 197 -1.02 16.62 6.41
N ASN A 198 -0.50 15.59 5.74
CA ASN A 198 -1.16 14.29 5.65
C ASN A 198 -1.07 13.52 6.99
N GLN A 199 0.03 13.63 7.72
CA GLN A 199 0.14 13.10 9.09
C GLN A 199 -0.90 13.74 10.04
N ALA A 200 -1.09 15.06 9.95
CA ALA A 200 -2.07 15.78 10.76
C ALA A 200 -3.52 15.34 10.49
N LEU A 201 -3.85 14.89 9.26
CA LEU A 201 -5.15 14.29 8.94
C LEU A 201 -5.44 13.05 9.80
N LEU A 202 -4.43 12.23 10.07
CA LEU A 202 -4.58 11.00 10.86
C LEU A 202 -4.84 11.24 12.34
N CYS A 203 -4.50 12.44 12.84
CA CYS A 203 -4.67 12.85 14.23
C CYS A 203 -6.05 13.44 14.55
N ARG A 204 -6.97 13.44 13.58
CA ARG A 204 -8.33 14.00 13.72
C ARG A 204 -9.30 12.98 14.33
N GLY A 205 -10.30 13.49 15.05
CA GLY A 205 -11.37 12.70 15.68
C GLY A 205 -11.02 12.18 17.07
N GLU A 206 -11.99 11.56 17.73
CA GLU A 206 -11.85 11.02 19.10
C GLU A 206 -11.04 9.72 19.13
N ASN A 207 -11.27 8.83 18.15
CA ASN A 207 -10.47 7.63 17.93
C ASN A 207 -9.72 7.80 16.62
N THR A 208 -8.51 8.33 16.74
CA THR A 208 -7.68 8.73 15.60
C THR A 208 -7.22 7.52 14.79
N ILE A 209 -6.83 7.73 13.52
CA ILE A 209 -6.32 6.64 12.69
C ILE A 209 -5.02 6.06 13.28
N ILE A 210 -4.21 6.90 13.93
CA ILE A 210 -2.99 6.45 14.62
C ILE A 210 -3.35 5.50 15.77
N GLN A 211 -4.34 5.84 16.60
CA GLN A 211 -4.83 4.95 17.68
C GLN A 211 -5.36 3.64 17.11
N ARG A 212 -6.08 3.67 15.98
CA ARG A 212 -6.54 2.45 15.30
C ARG A 212 -5.41 1.56 14.82
N LEU A 213 -4.32 2.15 14.29
CA LEU A 213 -3.12 1.41 13.89
C LEU A 213 -2.40 0.81 15.10
N CYS A 214 -2.34 1.54 16.22
CA CYS A 214 -1.76 1.07 17.48
C CYS A 214 -2.63 0.01 18.16
N GLY A 215 -3.95 0.05 17.95
CA GLY A 215 -4.93 -0.91 18.46
C GLY A 215 -5.18 -2.14 17.57
N LEU A 216 -4.34 -2.38 16.55
CA LEU A 216 -4.42 -3.61 15.74
C LEU A 216 -4.15 -4.86 16.59
N PRO A 217 -4.57 -6.06 16.15
CA PRO A 217 -4.32 -7.31 16.88
C PRO A 217 -2.85 -7.49 17.24
N ILE A 218 -2.59 -8.07 18.42
CA ILE A 218 -1.25 -8.20 19.03
C ILE A 218 -0.20 -8.86 18.11
N ALA A 219 -0.64 -9.69 17.17
CA ALA A 219 0.19 -10.32 16.15
C ALA A 219 0.96 -9.28 15.29
N TYR A 220 0.38 -8.11 15.02
CA TYR A 220 1.06 -7.03 14.29
C TYR A 220 2.24 -6.40 15.04
N PHE A 221 2.37 -6.67 16.34
CA PHE A 221 3.46 -6.18 17.18
C PHE A 221 4.54 -7.23 17.48
N HIS A 222 4.23 -8.51 17.27
CA HIS A 222 5.09 -9.63 17.65
C HIS A 222 5.56 -10.47 16.46
N ASP A 223 4.71 -10.73 15.47
CA ASP A 223 5.07 -11.52 14.30
C ASP A 223 5.95 -10.69 13.35
N LYS A 224 7.13 -11.21 13.00
CA LYS A 224 8.11 -10.50 12.15
C LYS A 224 7.46 -10.00 10.84
N LYS A 225 6.68 -10.84 10.16
CA LYS A 225 6.07 -10.50 8.86
C LYS A 225 5.05 -9.37 9.01
N LEU A 226 4.25 -9.40 10.07
CA LEU A 226 3.24 -8.35 10.30
C LEU A 226 3.87 -7.05 10.83
N LYS A 227 4.97 -7.14 11.60
CA LYS A 227 5.76 -5.97 11.99
C LYS A 227 6.34 -5.26 10.78
N ASP A 228 6.86 -5.99 9.81
CA ASP A 228 7.37 -5.41 8.56
C ASP A 228 6.26 -4.69 7.77
N ILE A 229 4.98 -5.03 7.98
CA ILE A 229 3.85 -4.29 7.39
C ILE A 229 3.53 -3.03 8.22
N LEU A 230 3.35 -3.18 9.54
CA LEU A 230 2.85 -2.11 10.41
C LEU A 230 3.91 -1.07 10.77
N TYR A 231 5.10 -1.49 11.20
CA TYR A 231 6.09 -0.60 11.82
C TYR A 231 6.62 0.47 10.85
N PRO A 232 6.90 0.17 9.57
CA PRO A 232 7.25 1.22 8.61
C PRO A 232 6.13 2.25 8.46
N THR A 233 4.84 1.85 8.51
CA THR A 233 3.72 2.80 8.53
C THR A 233 3.72 3.64 9.79
N LEU A 234 3.88 3.03 10.98
CA LEU A 234 3.96 3.77 12.24
C LEU A 234 5.08 4.81 12.22
N ILE A 235 6.25 4.47 11.65
CA ILE A 235 7.35 5.42 11.47
C ILE A 235 6.95 6.55 10.53
N GLN A 236 6.37 6.23 9.37
CA GLN A 236 5.96 7.22 8.36
C GLN A 236 4.88 8.19 8.88
N VAL A 237 3.98 7.75 9.76
CA VAL A 237 2.90 8.60 10.30
C VAL A 237 3.36 9.47 11.47
N SER A 238 4.38 9.08 12.24
CA SER A 238 4.80 9.81 13.44
C SER A 238 6.14 10.53 13.35
N TYR A 239 7.02 10.13 12.44
CA TYR A 239 8.35 10.74 12.33
C TYR A 239 8.25 12.24 12.01
N LYS A 240 8.91 13.06 12.83
CA LYS A 240 8.89 14.53 12.81
C LYS A 240 7.49 15.15 12.95
N ASN A 241 6.59 14.46 13.67
CA ASN A 241 5.28 14.99 14.01
C ASN A 241 4.99 14.75 15.49
N GLU A 242 5.23 15.77 16.31
CA GLU A 242 5.11 15.68 17.77
C GLU A 242 3.73 15.23 18.24
N ARG A 243 2.66 15.70 17.59
CA ARG A 243 1.29 15.29 17.91
C ARG A 243 1.07 13.81 17.62
N SER A 244 1.53 13.34 16.46
CA SER A 244 1.41 11.93 16.07
C SER A 244 2.23 11.03 16.99
N LEU A 245 3.43 11.48 17.37
CA LEU A 245 4.28 10.79 18.35
C LEU A 245 3.61 10.72 19.73
N ALA A 246 3.07 11.83 20.23
CA ALA A 246 2.38 11.86 21.52
C ALA A 246 1.16 10.93 21.55
N ILE A 247 0.38 10.86 20.46
CA ILE A 247 -0.72 9.90 20.36
C ILE A 247 -0.18 8.46 20.39
N MET A 248 0.89 8.17 19.64
CA MET A 248 1.48 6.84 19.58
C MET A 248 2.07 6.38 20.92
N ASP A 249 2.74 7.26 21.64
CA ASP A 249 3.37 6.99 22.94
C ASP A 249 2.34 6.65 24.03
N ASN A 250 1.12 7.21 23.93
CA ASN A 250 0.01 6.85 24.81
C ASN A 250 -0.56 5.45 24.52
N GLU A 251 -0.33 4.88 23.35
CA GLU A 251 -0.95 3.62 22.92
C GLU A 251 0.03 2.44 22.93
N ILE A 252 1.31 2.68 22.59
CA ILE A 252 2.35 1.65 22.51
C ILE A 252 3.70 2.17 23.01
N SER A 253 4.56 1.26 23.51
CA SER A 253 5.94 1.62 23.88
C SER A 253 6.76 2.04 22.65
N ILE A 254 7.23 3.29 22.66
CA ILE A 254 8.10 3.87 21.62
C ILE A 254 9.44 3.13 21.51
N GLU A 255 9.89 2.47 22.57
CA GLU A 255 11.08 1.61 22.55
C GLU A 255 10.97 0.49 21.50
N MET A 256 9.76 0.00 21.20
CA MET A 256 9.54 -1.00 20.15
C MET A 256 9.88 -0.44 18.76
N ILE A 257 9.57 0.83 18.50
CA ILE A 257 9.89 1.50 17.23
C ILE A 257 11.41 1.70 17.11
N VAL A 258 12.05 2.19 18.19
CA VAL A 258 13.51 2.37 18.23
C VAL A 258 14.22 1.03 17.99
N SER A 259 13.82 -0.01 18.71
CA SER A 259 14.40 -1.36 18.58
C SER A 259 14.23 -1.93 17.18
N PHE A 260 13.07 -1.69 16.54
CA PHE A 260 12.81 -2.11 15.17
C PHE A 260 13.74 -1.42 14.16
N ILE A 261 13.94 -0.10 14.25
CA ILE A 261 14.85 0.63 13.35
C ILE A 261 16.29 0.17 13.57
N GLN A 262 16.71 -0.02 14.83
CA GLN A 262 18.05 -0.52 15.15
C GLN A 262 18.30 -1.94 14.62
N ALA A 263 17.32 -2.84 14.73
CA ALA A 263 17.41 -4.19 14.18
C ALA A 263 17.57 -4.16 12.65
N ASN A 264 16.76 -3.36 11.95
CA ASN A 264 16.88 -3.19 10.49
C ASN A 264 18.23 -2.56 10.09
N THR A 265 18.75 -1.63 10.91
CA THR A 265 20.09 -1.03 10.69
C THR A 265 21.19 -2.10 10.72
N LYS A 266 21.14 -3.02 11.69
CA LYS A 266 22.11 -4.13 11.81
C LYS A 266 21.98 -5.12 10.65
N GLU A 267 20.76 -5.45 10.24
CA GLU A 267 20.51 -6.34 9.11
C GLU A 267 21.07 -5.77 7.81
N GLU A 268 20.82 -4.49 7.52
CA GLU A 268 21.34 -3.83 6.32
C GLU A 268 22.88 -3.70 6.32
N LEU A 269 23.49 -3.42 7.48
CA LEU A 269 24.95 -3.40 7.60
C LEU A 269 25.57 -4.78 7.30
N SER A 270 24.93 -5.85 7.76
CA SER A 270 25.40 -7.21 7.52
C SER A 270 25.34 -7.57 6.03
N ARG A 271 24.23 -7.20 5.35
CA ARG A 271 24.08 -7.39 3.90
C ARG A 271 25.16 -6.68 3.08
N ILE A 272 25.51 -5.44 3.44
CA ILE A 272 26.57 -4.67 2.75
C ILE A 272 27.93 -5.37 2.88
N ILE A 273 28.26 -5.86 4.08
CA ILE A 273 29.52 -6.57 4.34
C ILE A 273 29.59 -7.89 3.56
N GLU A 274 28.49 -8.63 3.50
CA GLU A 274 28.39 -9.87 2.70
C GLU A 274 28.61 -9.59 1.20
N GLU A 275 27.95 -8.56 0.66
CA GLU A 275 28.13 -8.16 -0.74
C GLU A 275 29.59 -7.77 -1.03
N GLU A 276 30.23 -6.96 -0.18
CA GLU A 276 31.64 -6.57 -0.35
C GLU A 276 32.60 -7.78 -0.34
N ASN A 277 32.37 -8.76 0.53
CA ASN A 277 33.17 -9.97 0.61
C ASN A 277 33.02 -10.87 -0.63
N ASP A 278 31.81 -10.94 -1.20
CA ASP A 278 31.56 -11.68 -2.43
C ASP A 278 32.25 -11.02 -3.64
N TYR A 279 32.24 -9.69 -3.73
CA TYR A 279 32.99 -8.96 -4.76
C TYR A 279 34.51 -9.14 -4.62
N GLN A 280 35.06 -9.14 -3.40
CA GLN A 280 36.47 -9.41 -3.15
C GLN A 280 36.86 -10.86 -3.50
N SER A 281 35.97 -11.81 -3.24
CA SER A 281 36.16 -13.22 -3.59
C SER A 281 36.10 -13.44 -5.11
N MET A 282 35.20 -12.77 -5.83
CA MET A 282 35.15 -12.85 -7.30
C MET A 282 36.32 -12.13 -7.99
N SER A 283 36.79 -10.99 -7.44
CA SER A 283 37.96 -10.30 -7.98
C SER A 283 39.26 -11.09 -7.81
N SER A 284 39.40 -11.85 -6.72
CA SER A 284 40.57 -12.72 -6.49
C SER A 284 40.59 -14.00 -7.36
N LEU A 285 39.44 -14.46 -7.85
CA LEU A 285 39.35 -15.53 -8.85
C LEU A 285 39.55 -15.05 -10.30
N SER A 286 39.52 -13.75 -10.57
CA SER A 286 39.73 -13.21 -11.94
C SER A 286 41.19 -13.29 -12.45
N GLY A 287 42.11 -13.80 -11.62
CA GLY A 287 43.52 -14.02 -11.97
C GLY A 287 43.87 -15.37 -12.59
N ALA A 288 42.98 -16.36 -12.62
CA ALA A 288 43.26 -17.64 -13.29
C ALA A 288 41.99 -18.43 -13.62
N ALA A 289 41.76 -18.61 -14.93
CA ALA A 289 40.94 -19.67 -15.54
C ALA A 289 39.44 -19.76 -15.18
N ALA A 290 38.59 -19.25 -16.08
CA ALA A 290 37.23 -19.78 -16.28
C ALA A 290 36.74 -19.56 -17.73
N LEU A 291 37.47 -20.13 -18.69
CA LEU A 291 36.89 -20.54 -19.96
C LEU A 291 36.27 -21.93 -19.77
N GLU A 292 35.14 -22.16 -20.44
CA GLU A 292 34.42 -23.44 -20.58
C GLU A 292 33.56 -23.93 -19.41
N ARG A 293 32.25 -23.61 -19.49
CA ARG A 293 31.15 -24.59 -19.68
C ARG A 293 29.80 -23.93 -19.36
N ARG A 294 29.14 -23.40 -20.39
CA ARG A 294 27.67 -23.19 -20.38
C ARG A 294 27.07 -24.01 -21.52
N SER A 295 26.75 -25.27 -21.21
CA SER A 295 25.93 -26.10 -22.09
C SER A 295 24.46 -25.70 -21.95
N HIS A 296 23.84 -25.49 -23.11
CA HIS A 296 22.41 -25.32 -23.36
C HIS A 296 21.48 -26.03 -22.35
N ARG A 297 20.59 -25.25 -21.73
CA ARG A 297 19.25 -25.71 -21.34
C ARG A 297 18.22 -24.74 -21.90
N SER A 298 17.46 -25.22 -22.86
CA SER A 298 16.30 -24.54 -23.44
C SER A 298 15.19 -24.41 -22.39
N PRO A 299 14.40 -23.32 -22.35
CA PRO A 299 13.20 -23.28 -21.55
C PRO A 299 12.10 -24.06 -22.26
N SER A 300 11.62 -25.13 -21.63
CA SER A 300 10.42 -25.85 -22.04
C SER A 300 9.19 -24.96 -21.86
N MET A 301 8.43 -24.81 -22.94
CA MET A 301 7.09 -24.23 -22.92
C MET A 301 6.13 -25.17 -22.18
N SER A 302 5.41 -24.63 -21.21
CA SER A 302 4.15 -25.21 -20.73
C SER A 302 3.12 -24.08 -20.62
N SER A 303 2.20 -24.08 -21.58
CA SER A 303 0.98 -23.29 -21.59
C SER A 303 -0.13 -24.05 -20.87
N THR A 304 -0.71 -23.50 -19.80
CA THR A 304 -2.16 -23.53 -19.51
C THR A 304 -2.51 -22.76 -18.22
N ASN A 305 -3.68 -22.11 -18.26
CA ASN A 305 -4.46 -21.47 -17.18
C ASN A 305 -4.06 -20.07 -16.69
N SER A 306 -4.54 -19.09 -17.47
CA SER A 306 -4.75 -17.69 -17.08
C SER A 306 -5.94 -17.57 -16.11
N SER A 307 -5.69 -17.55 -14.80
CA SER A 307 -6.65 -17.14 -13.75
C SER A 307 -5.93 -16.90 -12.41
N GLN A 308 -4.98 -15.96 -12.36
CA GLN A 308 -4.43 -15.35 -11.12
C GLN A 308 -3.27 -14.41 -11.51
N CYS A 309 -3.60 -13.24 -12.05
CA CYS A 309 -2.67 -12.09 -12.00
C CYS A 309 -3.17 -11.18 -10.90
N SER A 310 -3.16 -11.72 -9.68
CA SER A 310 -3.22 -10.95 -8.45
C SER A 310 -1.81 -11.00 -7.90
N MET A 311 -1.25 -9.88 -7.46
CA MET A 311 -0.33 -9.97 -6.34
C MET A 311 -1.14 -10.57 -5.17
N GLN A 312 -1.28 -11.90 -5.13
CA GLN A 312 -1.27 -12.55 -3.84
C GLN A 312 -0.01 -12.00 -3.23
N ILE A 313 -0.15 -11.20 -2.17
CA ILE A 313 0.99 -10.95 -1.31
C ILE A 313 1.40 -12.37 -0.94
N ASP A 314 2.48 -12.89 -1.55
CA ASP A 314 3.04 -14.20 -1.27
C ASP A 314 3.61 -14.15 0.16
N MET A 315 2.72 -13.97 1.14
CA MET A 315 2.96 -14.08 2.56
C MET A 315 3.33 -15.50 2.94
N ILE A 316 3.23 -16.44 1.98
CA ILE A 316 3.69 -17.81 2.11
C ILE A 316 5.15 -17.83 2.60
N ASN A 317 6.02 -16.86 2.22
CA ASN A 317 7.42 -16.85 2.68
C ASN A 317 7.97 -15.52 3.23
N GLY A 318 7.23 -14.41 3.25
CA GLY A 318 7.75 -13.13 3.82
C GLY A 318 8.77 -12.41 2.92
N ASN A 319 8.83 -12.75 1.63
CA ASN A 319 9.79 -12.20 0.65
C ASN A 319 9.24 -11.02 -0.17
N SER A 320 8.20 -10.32 0.29
CA SER A 320 7.72 -9.14 -0.43
C SER A 320 8.71 -7.99 -0.23
N PRO A 321 9.37 -7.49 -1.29
CA PRO A 321 10.30 -6.38 -1.13
C PRO A 321 9.60 -5.13 -0.59
N PHE A 322 8.32 -4.94 -0.93
CA PHE A 322 7.55 -3.75 -0.58
C PHE A 322 7.34 -3.53 0.92
N VAL A 323 7.46 -4.56 1.76
CA VAL A 323 7.21 -4.43 3.21
C VAL A 323 8.46 -4.02 3.98
N GLN A 324 9.66 -4.27 3.45
CA GLN A 324 10.90 -3.99 4.20
C GLN A 324 11.04 -2.50 4.51
N LEU A 325 11.57 -2.17 5.70
CA LEU A 325 11.77 -0.77 6.12
C LEU A 325 12.60 0.02 5.11
N VAL A 326 13.65 -0.59 4.56
CA VAL A 326 14.51 -0.01 3.52
C VAL A 326 13.74 0.42 2.28
N MET A 327 12.68 -0.29 1.91
CA MET A 327 11.90 0.03 0.72
C MET A 327 10.85 1.11 0.98
N ARG A 328 10.60 1.46 2.25
CA ARG A 328 9.49 2.32 2.67
C ARG A 328 9.95 3.62 3.34
N PHE A 329 11.08 3.61 4.03
CA PHE A 329 11.58 4.76 4.78
C PHE A 329 13.07 5.03 4.49
N PRO A 330 13.47 6.25 4.09
CA PRO A 330 14.83 6.51 3.63
C PRO A 330 15.92 6.17 4.65
N LYS A 331 16.87 5.31 4.27
CA LYS A 331 18.01 4.89 5.11
C LYS A 331 18.73 6.05 5.79
N LYS A 332 18.95 7.14 5.05
CA LYS A 332 19.61 8.36 5.55
C LYS A 332 18.92 9.02 6.75
N LEU A 333 17.63 8.71 6.97
CA LEU A 333 16.84 9.25 8.07
C LEU A 333 16.79 8.33 9.29
N TRP A 334 17.33 7.10 9.23
CA TRP A 334 17.17 6.14 10.32
C TRP A 334 17.83 6.59 11.63
N LYS A 335 19.03 7.18 11.54
CA LYS A 335 19.73 7.73 12.70
C LYS A 335 18.96 8.91 13.34
N ASP A 336 18.45 9.81 12.50
CA ASP A 336 17.64 10.96 12.92
C ASP A 336 16.31 10.50 13.53
N ALA A 337 15.66 9.50 12.95
CA ALA A 337 14.45 8.88 13.47
C ALA A 337 14.67 8.24 14.85
N ILE A 338 15.77 7.50 15.05
CA ILE A 338 16.10 6.95 16.37
C ILE A 338 16.24 8.06 17.40
N GLN A 339 16.95 9.14 17.08
CA GLN A 339 17.12 10.27 18.00
C GLN A 339 15.78 10.96 18.32
N PHE A 340 14.95 11.17 17.31
CA PHE A 340 13.60 11.74 17.47
C PHE A 340 12.72 10.89 18.39
N TYR A 341 12.70 9.56 18.23
CA TYR A 341 11.90 8.69 19.10
C TYR A 341 12.50 8.56 20.51
N GLN A 342 13.81 8.65 20.65
CA GLN A 342 14.46 8.63 21.97
C GLN A 342 14.21 9.89 22.78
N SER A 343 13.85 11.02 22.15
CA SER A 343 13.62 12.28 22.86
C SER A 343 12.37 12.29 23.73
N VAL A 344 11.51 11.26 23.66
CA VAL A 344 10.35 11.09 24.54
C VAL A 344 10.56 10.02 25.60
N LEU A 345 11.66 9.27 25.52
CA LEU A 345 12.02 8.23 26.50
C LEU A 345 12.84 8.78 27.69
N TYR A 346 13.35 10.01 27.55
CA TYR A 346 14.18 10.73 28.52
C TYR A 346 13.69 12.18 28.60
#